data_AF-A0A3N4UZ63-F1
#
_entry.id   AF-A0A3N4UZ63-F1
#
_cell.length_a   1.000
_cell.length_b   1.000
_cell.length_c   1.000
_cell.angle_alpha   90.00
_cell.angle_beta   90.00
_cell.angle_gamma   90.00
#
_symmetry.space_group_name_H-M   'P 1'
#
loop_
_entity.id
_entity.type
_entity.pdbx_description
1 polymer ?
#
loop_
_entity_poly.entity_id
_entity_poly.type
_entity_poly.pdbx_seq_one_letter_code
_entity_poly.pdbx_strand_id
1 'polypeptide(L)'
;MNDSRVSHQELISLVYGYFGRKASTRVVDSVKQTVSCVLYESFEFECVLDNEYGTFGAAVLAGANLSTIKFLGQKASLNPDPDSIRASLELVERWCRLRLPDKFLEEYDRRVLAP
;
A
#
# COMPACT_ATOMS: atom_id res chain seq x y z
N MET A 1 -1.95 28.64 5.35
CA MET A 1 -2.68 27.35 5.26
C MET A 1 -1.67 26.34 4.76
N ASN A 2 -1.19 25.46 5.64
CA ASN A 2 -0.26 24.41 5.22
C ASN A 2 -1.10 23.38 4.46
N ASP A 3 -0.86 23.23 3.16
CA ASP A 3 -1.49 22.16 2.41
C ASP A 3 -0.99 20.85 3.01
N SER A 4 -1.85 20.16 3.77
CA SER A 4 -1.51 18.93 4.48
C SER A 4 -1.56 17.71 3.55
N ARG A 5 -1.79 17.96 2.25
CA ARG A 5 -1.85 16.96 1.21
C ARG A 5 -0.45 16.50 0.80
N VAL A 6 -0.29 15.19 0.78
CA VAL A 6 0.88 14.48 0.27
C VAL A 6 0.99 14.67 -1.23
N SER A 7 2.17 15.07 -1.70
CA SER A 7 2.56 15.03 -3.10
C SER A 7 2.85 13.60 -3.56
N HIS A 8 2.88 13.35 -4.87
CA HIS A 8 3.21 12.00 -5.39
C HIS A 8 4.58 11.50 -4.92
N GLN A 9 5.58 12.38 -4.84
CA GLN A 9 6.91 12.01 -4.36
C GLN A 9 6.90 11.62 -2.87
N GLU A 10 6.09 12.30 -2.07
CA GLU A 10 5.87 11.95 -0.67
C GLU A 10 5.08 10.64 -0.56
N LEU A 11 4.09 10.39 -1.44
CA LEU A 11 3.37 9.11 -1.46
C LEU A 11 4.34 7.95 -1.75
N ILE A 12 5.21 8.08 -2.75
CA ILE A 12 6.24 7.08 -3.07
C ILE A 12 7.10 6.80 -1.83
N SER A 13 7.52 7.87 -1.15
CA SER A 13 8.37 7.79 0.04
C SER A 13 7.65 7.15 1.23
N LEU A 14 6.36 7.46 1.43
CA LEU A 14 5.53 6.88 2.47
C LEU A 14 5.29 5.38 2.22
N VAL A 15 4.87 5.01 1.01
CA VAL A 15 4.56 3.61 0.65
C VAL A 15 5.81 2.75 0.72
N TYR A 16 6.88 3.12 0.00
CA TYR A 16 8.09 2.30 -0.04
C TYR A 16 8.95 2.43 1.22
N GLY A 17 8.87 3.54 1.95
CA GLY A 17 9.48 3.67 3.26
C GLY A 17 8.81 2.80 4.31
N TYR A 18 7.46 2.72 4.29
CA TYR A 18 6.69 1.89 5.21
C TYR A 18 6.89 0.38 4.94
N PHE A 19 6.75 -0.05 3.69
CA PHE A 19 6.88 -1.47 3.36
C PHE A 19 8.33 -1.94 3.27
N GLY A 20 9.26 -1.07 2.86
CA GLY A 20 10.67 -1.42 2.76
C GLY A 20 10.91 -2.67 1.90
N ARG A 21 11.56 -3.67 2.49
CA ARG A 21 11.84 -4.97 1.83
C ARG A 21 10.58 -5.82 1.58
N LYS A 22 9.45 -5.50 2.23
CA LYS A 22 8.15 -6.18 2.02
C LYS A 22 7.55 -5.90 0.64
N ALA A 23 7.96 -4.80 0.00
CA ALA A 23 7.50 -4.36 -1.32
C ALA A 23 8.52 -4.68 -2.41
N SER A 24 8.24 -5.71 -3.21
CA SER A 24 8.96 -6.05 -4.44
C SER A 24 8.25 -5.49 -5.68
N THR A 25 8.88 -5.55 -6.85
CA THR A 25 8.31 -5.11 -8.14
C THR A 25 7.64 -3.73 -8.06
N ARG A 26 8.42 -2.73 -7.66
CA ARG A 26 7.96 -1.35 -7.46
C ARG A 26 7.70 -0.68 -8.80
N VAL A 27 6.50 -0.13 -8.96
CA VAL A 27 6.05 0.57 -10.16
C VAL A 27 5.50 1.94 -9.76
N VAL A 28 5.83 2.96 -10.54
CA VAL A 28 5.34 4.33 -10.34
C VAL A 28 4.81 4.83 -11.67
N ASP A 29 3.57 5.30 -11.68
CA ASP A 29 2.95 6.00 -12.81
C ASP A 29 2.71 7.45 -12.40
N SER A 30 3.57 8.36 -12.90
CA SER A 30 3.46 9.79 -12.60
C SER A 30 2.28 10.47 -13.28
N VAL A 31 1.74 9.89 -14.36
CA VAL A 31 0.59 10.46 -15.05
C VAL A 31 -0.68 10.16 -14.25
N LYS A 32 -0.82 8.92 -13.78
CA LYS A 32 -1.95 8.50 -12.95
C LYS A 32 -1.77 8.78 -11.47
N GLN A 33 -0.59 9.23 -11.05
CA GLN A 33 -0.23 9.46 -9.64
C GLN A 33 -0.38 8.18 -8.81
N THR A 34 0.09 7.07 -9.38
CA THR A 34 -0.09 5.72 -8.86
C THR A 34 1.25 5.14 -8.42
N VAL A 35 1.24 4.47 -7.26
CA VAL A 35 2.37 3.74 -6.70
C VAL A 35 1.93 2.30 -6.46
N SER A 36 2.57 1.34 -7.12
CA SER A 36 2.18 -0.07 -7.04
C SER A 36 3.37 -0.96 -6.70
N CYS A 37 3.13 -2.05 -5.99
CA CYS A 37 4.15 -3.04 -5.65
C CYS A 37 3.54 -4.40 -5.37
N VAL A 38 4.38 -5.43 -5.32
CA VAL A 38 3.98 -6.75 -4.80
C VAL A 38 4.38 -6.83 -3.34
N LEU A 39 3.39 -6.96 -2.45
CA LEU A 39 3.59 -7.17 -1.03
C LEU A 39 3.73 -8.66 -0.73
N TYR A 40 4.74 -9.03 0.05
CA TYR A 40 4.97 -10.39 0.52
C TYR A 40 5.04 -11.43 -0.62
N GLU A 41 5.52 -11.02 -1.80
CA GLU A 41 5.57 -11.86 -3.02
C GLU A 41 4.21 -12.44 -3.44
N SER A 42 3.10 -11.90 -2.92
CA SER A 42 1.78 -12.55 -3.00
C SER A 42 0.65 -11.60 -3.39
N PHE A 43 0.73 -10.33 -3.01
CA PHE A 43 -0.37 -9.37 -3.20
C PHE A 43 0.08 -8.21 -4.07
N GLU A 44 -0.56 -8.04 -5.22
CA GLU A 44 -0.43 -6.82 -5.99
C GLU A 44 -1.18 -5.69 -5.26
N PHE A 45 -0.45 -4.67 -4.84
CA PHE A 45 -0.95 -3.55 -4.05
C PHE A 45 -0.74 -2.26 -4.82
N GLU A 46 -1.75 -1.40 -4.80
CA GLU A 46 -1.78 -0.12 -5.49
C GLU A 46 -2.27 0.99 -4.56
N CYS A 47 -1.58 2.11 -4.61
CA CYS A 47 -1.97 3.38 -4.03
C CYS A 47 -2.13 4.43 -5.12
N VAL A 48 -3.12 5.31 -4.99
CA VAL A 48 -3.35 6.41 -5.94
C VAL A 48 -3.65 7.71 -5.20
N LEU A 49 -3.12 8.83 -5.72
CA LEU A 49 -3.61 10.17 -5.39
C LEU A 49 -4.53 10.64 -6.51
N ASP A 50 -5.82 10.71 -6.21
CA ASP A 50 -6.81 11.21 -7.14
C ASP A 50 -6.73 12.74 -7.21
N ASN A 51 -6.38 13.27 -8.37
CA ASN A 51 -6.30 14.72 -8.58
C ASN A 51 -7.66 15.37 -8.79
N GLU A 52 -8.66 14.63 -9.30
CA GLU A 52 -10.00 15.13 -9.57
C GLU A 52 -10.75 15.37 -8.26
N TYR A 53 -10.70 14.40 -7.35
CA TYR A 53 -11.40 14.47 -6.06
C TYR A 53 -10.51 14.89 -4.90
N GLY A 54 -9.19 14.95 -5.11
CA GLY A 54 -8.23 15.30 -4.08
C GLY A 54 -8.11 14.26 -2.98
N THR A 55 -8.29 12.98 -3.30
CA THR A 55 -8.37 11.88 -2.33
C THR A 55 -7.21 10.89 -2.49
N PHE A 56 -7.00 10.09 -1.45
CA PHE A 56 -6.13 8.93 -1.47
C PHE A 56 -6.95 7.65 -1.68
N GLY A 57 -6.41 6.70 -2.44
CA GLY A 57 -6.96 5.36 -2.60
C GLY A 57 -5.91 4.28 -2.35
N ALA A 58 -6.32 3.16 -1.77
CA ALA A 58 -5.48 1.97 -1.58
C ALA A 58 -6.28 0.71 -1.90
N ALA A 59 -5.69 -0.19 -2.69
CA ALA A 59 -6.34 -1.40 -3.16
C ALA A 59 -5.35 -2.56 -3.29
N VAL A 60 -5.80 -3.77 -2.98
CA VAL A 60 -5.12 -5.01 -3.38
C VAL A 60 -5.81 -5.55 -4.63
N LEU A 61 -5.08 -5.70 -5.72
CA LEU A 61 -5.60 -6.16 -7.01
C LEU A 61 -5.74 -7.69 -6.99
N ALA A 62 -6.83 -8.17 -7.60
CA ALA A 62 -7.19 -9.58 -7.70
C ALA A 62 -7.49 -9.93 -9.17
N GLY A 63 -6.61 -9.46 -10.07
CA GLY A 63 -6.78 -9.52 -11.52
C GLY A 63 -7.14 -8.17 -12.13
N ALA A 64 -7.30 -8.13 -13.45
CA ALA A 64 -7.36 -6.89 -14.23
C ALA A 64 -8.50 -5.92 -13.85
N ASN A 65 -9.64 -6.44 -13.38
CA ASN A 65 -10.85 -5.64 -13.11
C ASN A 65 -11.39 -5.83 -11.69
N LEU A 66 -10.65 -6.54 -10.82
CA LEU A 66 -11.11 -6.87 -9.48
C LEU A 66 -10.09 -6.37 -8.48
N SER A 67 -10.58 -5.71 -7.43
CA SER A 67 -9.73 -5.28 -6.34
C SER A 67 -10.48 -5.37 -5.01
N THR A 68 -9.72 -5.58 -3.95
CA THR A 68 -10.20 -5.43 -2.59
C THR A 68 -9.77 -4.07 -2.06
N ILE A 69 -10.75 -3.23 -1.76
CA ILE A 69 -10.60 -1.93 -1.07
C ILE A 69 -11.08 -1.98 0.39
N LYS A 70 -11.52 -3.16 0.84
CA LYS A 70 -12.00 -3.41 2.20
C LYS A 70 -11.11 -4.44 2.90
N PHE A 71 -10.47 -3.99 3.96
CA PHE A 71 -9.51 -4.75 4.74
C PHE A 71 -10.10 -4.97 6.14
N LEU A 72 -10.44 -6.21 6.48
CA LEU A 72 -11.04 -6.58 7.78
C LEU A 72 -12.35 -5.81 8.08
N GLY A 73 -13.15 -5.58 7.04
CA GLY A 73 -14.40 -4.80 7.14
C GLY A 73 -14.22 -3.28 7.14
N GLN A 74 -12.98 -2.80 7.19
CA GLN A 74 -12.63 -1.37 7.16
C GLN A 74 -12.16 -0.95 5.76
N LYS A 75 -12.27 0.34 5.44
CA LYS A 75 -11.67 0.91 4.22
C LYS A 75 -10.43 1.70 4.59
N ALA A 76 -9.49 1.81 3.67
CA ALA A 76 -8.45 2.83 3.76
C ALA A 76 -9.07 4.23 3.86
N SER A 77 -8.38 5.14 4.55
CA SER A 77 -8.78 6.55 4.59
C SER A 77 -8.80 7.12 3.18
N LEU A 78 -9.69 8.07 2.91
CA LEU A 78 -9.66 8.85 1.67
C LEU A 78 -8.81 10.11 1.81
N ASN A 79 -8.35 10.43 3.02
CA ASN A 79 -7.58 11.64 3.28
C ASN A 79 -6.14 11.46 2.79
N PRO A 80 -5.64 12.37 1.94
CA PRO A 80 -4.28 12.30 1.41
C PRO A 80 -3.26 12.95 2.36
N ASP A 81 -3.40 12.77 3.67
CA ASP A 81 -2.43 13.23 4.67
C ASP A 81 -1.52 12.08 5.15
N PRO A 82 -0.28 12.36 5.61
CA PRO A 82 0.68 11.30 5.95
C PRO A 82 0.20 10.31 7.01
N ASP A 83 -0.53 10.78 8.03
CA ASP A 83 -0.97 9.95 9.16
C ASP A 83 -2.11 9.03 8.73
N SER A 84 -3.07 9.55 7.97
CA SER A 84 -4.16 8.77 7.35
C SER A 84 -3.64 7.72 6.37
N ILE A 85 -2.63 8.07 5.56
CA ILE A 85 -1.99 7.14 4.63
C ILE A 85 -1.30 6.04 5.42
N ARG A 86 -0.48 6.37 6.41
CA ARG A 86 0.22 5.38 7.27
C ARG A 86 -0.76 4.40 7.92
N ALA A 87 -1.83 4.90 8.53
CA ALA A 87 -2.86 4.05 9.14
C ALA A 87 -3.52 3.10 8.12
N SER A 88 -3.68 3.56 6.87
CA SER A 88 -4.19 2.74 5.78
C SER A 88 -3.19 1.65 5.36
N LEU A 89 -1.89 1.95 5.33
CA LEU A 89 -0.84 0.97 5.03
C LEU A 89 -0.74 -0.10 6.12
N GLU A 90 -0.87 0.28 7.40
CA GLU A 90 -0.92 -0.64 8.54
C GLU A 90 -2.12 -1.59 8.45
N LEU A 91 -3.29 -1.07 8.08
CA LEU A 91 -4.50 -1.86 7.86
C LEU A 91 -4.32 -2.89 6.74
N VAL A 92 -3.74 -2.48 5.61
CA VAL A 92 -3.43 -3.38 4.48
C VAL A 92 -2.42 -4.44 4.89
N GLU A 93 -1.32 -4.04 5.56
CA GLU A 93 -0.29 -4.97 6.02
C GLU A 93 -0.88 -6.06 6.92
N ARG A 94 -1.68 -5.67 7.90
CA ARG A 94 -2.35 -6.59 8.81
C ARG A 94 -3.25 -7.57 8.04
N TRP A 95 -4.00 -7.08 7.05
CA TRP A 95 -4.88 -7.90 6.23
C TRP A 95 -4.11 -8.89 5.35
N CYS A 96 -2.97 -8.47 4.78
CA CYS A 96 -2.09 -9.33 3.98
C CYS A 96 -1.49 -10.44 4.84
N ARG A 97 -0.89 -10.10 6.00
CA ARG A 97 -0.27 -11.09 6.89
C ARG A 97 -1.29 -12.13 7.37
N LEU A 98 -2.50 -11.72 7.74
CA LEU A 98 -3.57 -12.66 8.15
C LEU A 98 -4.02 -13.64 7.06
N ARG A 99 -3.69 -13.40 5.79
CA ARG A 99 -4.04 -14.28 4.66
C ARG A 99 -2.91 -15.24 4.27
N LEU A 100 -1.72 -15.01 4.79
CA LEU A 100 -0.57 -15.86 4.52
C LEU A 100 -0.46 -16.92 5.60
N PRO A 101 -0.13 -18.18 5.25
CA PRO A 101 0.13 -19.21 6.24
C PRO A 101 1.31 -18.85 7.15
N ASP A 102 1.26 -19.25 8.42
CA ASP A 102 2.34 -18.98 9.38
C ASP A 102 3.69 -19.48 8.88
N LYS A 103 3.74 -20.72 8.34
CA LYS A 103 4.97 -21.29 7.73
C LYS A 103 5.56 -20.44 6.60
N PHE A 104 4.73 -19.70 5.87
CA PHE A 104 5.18 -18.80 4.82
C PHE A 104 5.76 -17.53 5.46
N LEU A 105 5.04 -16.92 6.40
CA LEU A 105 5.48 -15.71 7.10
C LEU A 105 6.79 -15.92 7.84
N GLU A 106 6.94 -17.05 8.55
CA GLU A 106 8.18 -17.43 9.24
C GLU A 106 9.36 -17.49 8.27
N GLU A 107 9.17 -18.12 7.11
CA GLU A 107 10.23 -18.25 6.10
C GLU A 107 10.54 -16.92 5.42
N TYR A 108 9.51 -16.15 5.11
CA TYR A 108 9.62 -14.82 4.53
C TYR A 108 10.35 -13.86 5.46
N ASP A 109 9.95 -13.79 6.73
CA ASP A 109 10.58 -12.93 7.72
C ASP A 109 12.06 -13.33 7.92
N ARG A 110 12.37 -14.63 7.94
CA ARG A 110 13.74 -15.17 8.05
C ARG A 110 14.63 -14.83 6.86
N ARG A 111 14.14 -14.87 5.62
CA ARG A 111 14.97 -14.66 4.41
C ARG A 111 14.94 -13.23 3.90
N VAL A 112 13.79 -12.58 4.01
CA VAL A 112 13.49 -11.32 3.33
C VAL A 112 13.42 -10.15 4.30
N LEU A 113 13.23 -10.33 5.61
CA LEU A 113 13.25 -9.22 6.57
C LEU A 113 14.42 -9.27 7.56
N ALA A 114 15.13 -10.41 7.65
CA ALA A 114 16.36 -10.49 8.42
C ALA A 114 17.40 -9.45 7.93
N PRO A 115 18.07 -8.74 8.87
CA PRO A 115 19.00 -7.66 8.55
C PRO A 115 20.17 -8.10 7.66
#